data_AF-A0A9E4DSX5-F1
#
_entry.id   AF-A0A9E4DSX5-F1
#
_cell.length_a   1.000
_cell.length_b   1.000
_cell.length_c   1.000
_cell.angle_alpha   90.00
_cell.angle_beta   90.00
_cell.angle_gamma   90.00
#
_symmetry.space_group_name_H-M   'P 1'
#
loop_
_entity.id
_entity.type
_entity.pdbx_description
1 polymer ?
#
loop_
_entity_poly.entity_id
_entity_poly.type
_entity_poly.pdbx_seq_one_letter_code
_entity_poly.pdbx_strand_id
1 'polypeptide(L)'
;MIRRPAPWLALVLLACLGPTASDPESAGPDFQVQGEYASPGLGAQVVARGRGRFDAVFLPGGLPGSGWNGTERTVVEGSVGDDVASFDGAYSGEIRAGRFEGRAPDGSAFSLERVERRSPTLGQEPPPGAIRLDARELSGEWDDRGRLAVPAVTARSFGDFRLHLEFRTPFMPQAGGQLRGNSGVYLQNRYEIQVLDSFGEPAAENGCGAIYSQRAPVLNASFPPLSWQTYDIEFQAARFDAKGARTAPARVSVRHNGVRIHDAVEIDGPTGRGEAETPEPGPILLQDHWNPVVYRNLWIAPQPE
;
A
#
# COMPACT_ATOMS: atom_id res chain seq x y z
N MET A 1 -34.16 20.47 20.06
CA MET A 1 -34.51 20.54 18.62
C MET A 1 -33.45 19.78 17.84
N ILE A 2 -33.76 18.55 17.45
CA ILE A 2 -32.85 17.63 16.77
C ILE A 2 -32.76 18.10 15.31
N ARG A 3 -31.62 18.69 14.93
CA ARG A 3 -31.34 19.00 13.52
C ARG A 3 -31.10 17.68 12.80
N ARG A 4 -32.00 17.34 11.87
CA ARG A 4 -31.81 16.23 10.92
C ARG A 4 -30.56 16.51 10.07
N PRO A 5 -29.72 15.51 9.76
CA PRO A 5 -28.60 15.70 8.86
C PRO A 5 -29.12 15.95 7.43
N ALA A 6 -28.40 16.80 6.70
CA ALA A 6 -28.68 17.21 5.33
C ALA A 6 -28.58 16.01 4.33
N PRO A 7 -29.28 16.06 3.18
CA PRO A 7 -29.48 14.92 2.27
C PRO A 7 -28.25 14.53 1.42
N TRP A 8 -27.05 14.98 1.77
CA TRP A 8 -25.81 14.66 1.04
C TRP A 8 -25.23 13.28 1.39
N LEU A 9 -25.84 12.54 2.34
CA LEU A 9 -25.44 11.18 2.70
C LEU A 9 -25.79 10.10 1.65
N ALA A 10 -26.59 10.42 0.63
CA ALA A 10 -27.13 9.40 -0.28
C ALA A 10 -26.34 9.19 -1.59
N LEU A 11 -25.31 10.00 -1.90
CA LEU A 11 -24.65 9.97 -3.22
C LEU A 11 -23.24 9.33 -3.26
N VAL A 12 -22.71 8.85 -2.13
CA VAL A 12 -21.40 8.15 -2.09
C VAL A 12 -21.54 6.69 -1.62
N LEU A 13 -22.76 6.19 -1.41
CA LEU A 13 -23.00 4.79 -1.03
C LEU A 13 -22.95 3.80 -2.21
N LEU A 14 -22.83 4.26 -3.46
CA LEU A 14 -22.90 3.39 -4.63
C LEU A 14 -21.54 2.88 -5.14
N ALA A 15 -20.41 3.41 -4.66
CA ALA A 15 -19.10 3.11 -5.27
C ALA A 15 -18.37 1.89 -4.65
N CYS A 16 -18.89 1.30 -3.57
CA CYS A 16 -18.34 0.09 -2.93
C CYS A 16 -19.14 -1.20 -3.26
N LEU A 17 -19.94 -1.22 -4.32
CA LEU A 17 -20.85 -2.35 -4.65
C LEU A 17 -20.15 -3.57 -5.27
N GLY A 18 -18.83 -3.56 -5.41
CA GLY A 18 -18.06 -4.71 -5.89
C GLY A 18 -17.77 -5.73 -4.78
N PRO A 19 -17.52 -7.01 -5.11
CA PRO A 19 -17.07 -7.99 -4.14
C PRO A 19 -15.79 -7.50 -3.45
N THR A 20 -15.79 -7.58 -2.13
CA THR A 20 -14.66 -7.22 -1.26
C THR A 20 -14.31 -8.45 -0.43
N ALA A 21 -13.07 -8.91 -0.51
CA ALA A 21 -12.58 -10.01 0.30
C ALA A 21 -11.46 -9.55 1.24
N SER A 22 -11.50 -10.02 2.48
CA SER A 22 -10.48 -9.73 3.51
C SER A 22 -9.56 -10.94 3.78
N ASP A 23 -9.75 -12.02 3.05
CA ASP A 23 -8.96 -13.25 3.12
C ASP A 23 -9.00 -13.98 1.76
N PRO A 24 -8.00 -14.83 1.48
CA PRO A 24 -7.92 -15.58 0.21
C PRO A 24 -9.10 -16.53 -0.03
N GLU A 25 -9.67 -17.10 1.03
CA GLU A 25 -10.75 -18.10 0.94
C GLU A 25 -12.04 -17.50 0.36
N SER A 26 -12.31 -16.23 0.69
CA SER A 26 -13.45 -15.46 0.17
C SER A 26 -13.16 -14.69 -1.12
N ALA A 27 -11.92 -14.68 -1.61
CA ALA A 27 -11.48 -13.84 -2.72
C ALA A 27 -11.90 -14.33 -4.12
N GLY A 28 -12.50 -15.52 -4.22
CA GLY A 28 -13.07 -16.04 -5.46
C GLY A 28 -12.02 -16.39 -6.55
N PRO A 29 -12.48 -16.71 -7.76
CA PRO A 29 -11.62 -17.26 -8.82
C PRO A 29 -10.64 -16.24 -9.40
N ASP A 30 -11.01 -14.97 -9.52
CA ASP A 30 -10.12 -13.93 -10.05
C ASP A 30 -8.83 -13.80 -9.22
N PHE A 31 -8.92 -14.03 -7.90
CA PHE A 31 -7.76 -14.04 -7.01
C PHE A 31 -6.79 -15.20 -7.29
N GLN A 32 -7.27 -16.32 -7.83
CA GLN A 32 -6.42 -17.46 -8.18
C GLN A 32 -5.48 -17.13 -9.35
N VAL A 33 -5.90 -16.25 -10.26
CA VAL A 33 -5.10 -15.76 -11.39
C VAL A 33 -4.28 -14.53 -10.99
N GLN A 34 -4.82 -13.64 -10.16
CA GLN A 34 -4.11 -12.45 -9.71
C GLN A 34 -2.81 -12.79 -8.97
N GLY A 35 -1.73 -12.06 -9.26
CA GLY A 35 -0.49 -12.19 -8.51
C GLY A 35 0.72 -11.79 -9.32
N GLU A 36 1.88 -12.12 -8.77
CA GLU A 36 3.16 -11.93 -9.44
C GLU A 36 3.60 -13.24 -10.10
N TYR A 37 4.12 -13.13 -11.31
CA TYR A 37 4.70 -14.22 -12.08
C TYR A 37 6.10 -13.80 -12.51
N ALA A 38 7.10 -14.66 -12.37
CA ALA A 38 8.47 -14.30 -12.71
C ALA A 38 9.32 -15.47 -13.18
N SER A 39 10.33 -15.11 -13.97
CA SER A 39 11.52 -15.89 -14.28
C SER A 39 12.74 -14.96 -14.22
N PRO A 40 13.97 -15.47 -14.31
CA PRO A 40 15.13 -14.60 -14.50
C PRO A 40 14.93 -13.71 -15.74
N GLY A 41 15.02 -12.39 -15.57
CA GLY A 41 14.96 -11.41 -16.66
C GLY A 41 13.56 -10.97 -17.10
N LEU A 42 12.47 -11.52 -16.57
CA LEU A 42 11.11 -11.05 -16.87
C LEU A 42 10.18 -11.25 -15.66
N GLY A 43 9.46 -10.20 -15.30
CA GLY A 43 8.34 -10.26 -14.35
C GLY A 43 7.03 -9.88 -15.02
N ALA A 44 5.93 -10.36 -14.46
CA ALA A 44 4.58 -9.91 -14.77
C ALA A 44 3.77 -9.75 -13.49
N GLN A 45 3.09 -8.61 -13.34
CA GLN A 45 2.07 -8.40 -12.31
C GLN A 45 0.70 -8.52 -12.97
N VAL A 46 -0.04 -9.57 -12.64
CA VAL A 46 -1.37 -9.83 -13.20
C VAL A 46 -2.40 -9.32 -12.22
N VAL A 47 -3.11 -8.25 -12.58
CA VAL A 47 -4.05 -7.53 -11.74
C VAL A 47 -5.48 -7.91 -12.12
N ALA A 48 -6.28 -8.39 -11.17
CA ALA A 48 -7.70 -8.62 -11.43
C ALA A 48 -8.46 -7.29 -11.53
N ARG A 49 -9.29 -7.18 -12.58
CA ARG A 49 -10.23 -6.07 -12.83
C ARG A 49 -11.69 -6.49 -12.62
N GLY A 50 -11.89 -7.68 -12.08
CA GLY A 50 -13.17 -8.26 -11.72
C GLY A 50 -13.91 -8.86 -12.90
N ARG A 51 -14.78 -9.83 -12.59
CA ARG A 51 -15.62 -10.53 -13.58
C ARG A 51 -14.76 -11.23 -14.63
N GLY A 52 -13.66 -11.86 -14.19
CA GLY A 52 -12.79 -12.62 -15.06
C GLY A 52 -11.95 -11.78 -16.02
N ARG A 53 -11.74 -10.49 -15.74
CA ARG A 53 -10.88 -9.59 -16.53
C ARG A 53 -9.61 -9.25 -15.78
N PHE A 54 -8.52 -9.08 -16.51
CA PHE A 54 -7.19 -8.87 -15.95
C PHE A 54 -6.37 -7.88 -16.77
N ASP A 55 -5.45 -7.21 -16.09
CA ASP A 55 -4.33 -6.54 -16.74
C ASP A 55 -3.04 -7.27 -16.38
N ALA A 56 -2.31 -7.78 -17.36
CA ALA A 56 -0.95 -8.28 -17.17
C ALA A 56 0.04 -7.16 -17.44
N VAL A 57 0.77 -6.73 -16.41
CA VAL A 57 1.82 -5.72 -16.49
C VAL A 57 3.16 -6.42 -16.59
N PHE A 58 3.69 -6.52 -17.81
CA PHE A 58 5.00 -7.11 -18.10
C PHE A 58 6.13 -6.12 -17.84
N LEU A 59 7.19 -6.62 -17.21
CA LEU A 59 8.28 -5.85 -16.63
C LEU A 59 9.62 -6.50 -17.01
N PRO A 60 10.25 -6.06 -18.12
CA PRO A 60 11.56 -6.57 -18.54
C PRO A 60 12.63 -6.34 -17.47
N GLY A 61 13.37 -7.38 -17.12
CA GLY A 61 14.39 -7.36 -16.05
C GLY A 61 13.91 -7.95 -14.72
N GLY A 62 12.61 -8.05 -14.46
CA GLY A 62 12.08 -8.71 -13.24
C GLY A 62 10.87 -8.00 -12.63
N LEU A 63 10.61 -8.24 -11.35
CA LEU A 63 9.52 -7.59 -10.59
C LEU A 63 10.00 -6.29 -9.91
N PRO A 64 9.11 -5.38 -9.49
CA PRO A 64 9.49 -4.18 -8.76
C PRO A 64 10.28 -4.52 -7.48
N GLY A 65 11.47 -3.95 -7.34
CA GLY A 65 12.39 -4.23 -6.22
C GLY A 65 13.15 -5.56 -6.36
N SER A 66 12.99 -6.27 -7.47
CA SER A 66 13.60 -7.57 -7.75
C SER A 66 13.94 -7.69 -9.25
N GLY A 67 14.87 -6.86 -9.71
CA GLY A 67 15.44 -6.92 -11.06
C GLY A 67 14.89 -5.87 -12.03
N TRP A 68 13.62 -5.44 -11.89
CA TRP A 68 13.07 -4.38 -12.74
C TRP A 68 13.75 -3.03 -12.47
N ASN A 69 14.08 -2.30 -13.53
CA ASN A 69 14.76 -1.00 -13.46
C ASN A 69 13.81 0.21 -13.30
N GLY A 70 12.49 -0.02 -13.33
CA GLY A 70 11.48 1.02 -13.18
C GLY A 70 11.11 1.79 -14.45
N THR A 71 11.60 1.40 -15.63
CA THR A 71 11.37 2.15 -16.88
C THR A 71 10.37 1.49 -17.81
N GLU A 72 10.67 0.30 -18.30
CA GLU A 72 9.87 -0.36 -19.33
C GLU A 72 8.74 -1.16 -18.70
N ARG A 73 7.50 -0.87 -19.10
CA ARG A 73 6.33 -1.66 -18.73
C ARG A 73 5.38 -1.77 -19.91
N THR A 74 4.76 -2.93 -20.06
CA THR A 74 3.72 -3.16 -21.07
C THR A 74 2.50 -3.75 -20.40
N VAL A 75 1.34 -3.14 -20.62
CA VAL A 75 0.06 -3.65 -20.10
C VAL A 75 -0.66 -4.38 -21.22
N VAL A 76 -1.08 -5.61 -20.96
CA VAL A 76 -1.92 -6.41 -21.86
C VAL A 76 -3.18 -6.80 -21.12
N GLU A 77 -4.34 -6.48 -21.70
CA GLU A 77 -5.62 -6.90 -21.17
C GLU A 77 -5.83 -8.40 -21.43
N GLY A 78 -6.45 -9.08 -20.48
CA GLY A 78 -6.76 -10.49 -20.58
C GLY A 78 -8.12 -10.82 -19.98
N SER A 79 -8.58 -12.04 -20.27
CA SER A 79 -9.83 -12.57 -19.73
C SER A 79 -9.70 -14.05 -19.42
N VAL A 80 -10.53 -14.55 -18.52
CA VAL A 80 -10.60 -15.98 -18.18
C VAL A 80 -11.77 -16.66 -18.90
N GLY A 81 -11.49 -17.81 -19.49
CA GLY A 81 -12.48 -18.77 -20.01
C GLY A 81 -11.98 -20.19 -19.77
N ASP A 82 -12.87 -21.13 -19.43
CA ASP A 82 -12.52 -22.54 -19.16
C ASP A 82 -11.37 -22.73 -18.15
N ASP A 83 -11.33 -21.90 -17.09
CA ASP A 83 -10.27 -21.84 -16.06
C ASP A 83 -8.88 -21.43 -16.56
N VAL A 84 -8.82 -20.76 -17.71
CA VAL A 84 -7.59 -20.28 -18.36
C VAL A 84 -7.67 -18.78 -18.55
N ALA A 85 -6.71 -18.05 -17.99
CA ALA A 85 -6.60 -16.62 -18.30
C ALA A 85 -5.75 -16.45 -19.55
N SER A 86 -6.30 -15.84 -20.60
CA SER A 86 -5.63 -15.62 -21.88
C SER A 86 -5.39 -14.13 -22.11
N PHE A 87 -4.25 -13.81 -22.70
CA PHE A 87 -3.77 -12.47 -22.99
C PHE A 87 -3.35 -12.40 -24.46
N ASP A 88 -3.80 -11.37 -25.17
CA ASP A 88 -3.47 -11.16 -26.58
C ASP A 88 -3.07 -9.70 -26.83
N GLY A 89 -1.82 -9.49 -27.23
CA GLY A 89 -1.21 -8.18 -27.34
C GLY A 89 0.28 -8.27 -27.63
N ALA A 90 1.03 -7.22 -27.27
CA ALA A 90 2.50 -7.19 -27.47
C ALA A 90 3.20 -8.36 -26.75
N TYR A 91 2.71 -8.72 -25.57
CA TYR A 91 2.90 -10.04 -24.99
C TYR A 91 1.60 -10.82 -25.17
N SER A 92 1.70 -12.10 -25.51
CA SER A 92 0.54 -12.99 -25.64
C SER A 92 0.81 -14.30 -24.90
N GLY A 93 -0.23 -14.95 -24.39
CA GLY A 93 -0.05 -16.19 -23.64
C GLY A 93 -1.23 -16.56 -22.76
N GLU A 94 -1.03 -17.61 -21.97
CA GLU A 94 -2.04 -18.16 -21.08
C GLU A 94 -1.48 -18.42 -19.68
N ILE A 95 -2.33 -18.26 -18.68
CA ILE A 95 -2.07 -18.66 -17.31
C ILE A 95 -2.87 -19.92 -16.99
N ARG A 96 -2.17 -20.97 -16.59
CA ARG A 96 -2.74 -22.25 -16.14
C ARG A 96 -1.99 -22.75 -14.91
N ALA A 97 -2.72 -23.10 -13.85
CA ALA A 97 -2.15 -23.70 -12.63
C ALA A 97 -0.90 -22.95 -12.09
N GLY A 98 -0.94 -21.61 -12.09
CA GLY A 98 0.16 -20.78 -11.58
C GLY A 98 1.35 -20.60 -12.53
N ARG A 99 1.26 -21.05 -13.78
CA ARG A 99 2.28 -20.84 -14.81
C ARG A 99 1.74 -19.92 -15.90
N PHE A 100 2.51 -18.89 -16.28
CA PHE A 100 2.21 -17.99 -17.39
C PHE A 100 3.17 -18.27 -18.55
N GLU A 101 2.66 -18.85 -19.64
CA GLU A 101 3.46 -19.18 -20.81
C GLU A 101 2.97 -18.43 -22.04
N GLY A 102 3.92 -17.98 -22.87
CA GLY A 102 3.56 -17.08 -23.95
C GLY A 102 4.71 -16.65 -24.86
N ARG A 103 4.45 -15.61 -25.64
CA ARG A 103 5.41 -14.95 -26.53
C ARG A 103 5.61 -13.49 -26.14
N ALA A 104 6.86 -13.07 -26.11
CA ALA A 104 7.27 -11.68 -25.96
C ALA A 104 7.16 -10.92 -27.30
N PRO A 105 7.31 -9.58 -27.32
CA PRO A 105 7.17 -8.77 -28.53
C PRO A 105 8.13 -9.15 -29.67
N ASP A 106 9.30 -9.70 -29.35
CA ASP A 106 10.29 -10.18 -30.32
C ASP A 106 9.99 -11.60 -30.86
N GLY A 107 8.88 -12.21 -30.43
CA GLY A 107 8.44 -13.55 -30.80
C GLY A 107 9.07 -14.68 -29.96
N SER A 108 10.02 -14.37 -29.08
CA SER A 108 10.63 -15.34 -28.17
C SER A 108 9.60 -15.90 -27.19
N ALA A 109 9.75 -17.17 -26.82
CA ALA A 109 8.89 -17.80 -25.83
C ALA A 109 9.34 -17.45 -24.41
N PHE A 110 8.39 -17.25 -23.50
CA PHE A 110 8.64 -17.12 -22.07
C PHE A 110 7.82 -18.13 -21.27
N SER A 111 8.28 -18.45 -20.06
CA SER A 111 7.55 -19.23 -19.06
C SER A 111 7.83 -18.60 -17.70
N LEU A 112 6.80 -18.05 -17.05
CA LEU A 112 6.87 -17.42 -15.74
C LEU A 112 6.12 -18.29 -14.72
N GLU A 113 6.68 -18.44 -13.53
CA GLU A 113 6.04 -19.14 -12.42
C GLU A 113 5.42 -18.12 -11.46
N ARG A 114 4.27 -18.44 -10.87
CA ARG A 114 3.68 -17.63 -9.80
C ARG A 114 4.66 -17.57 -8.62
N VAL A 115 4.89 -16.37 -8.10
CA VAL A 115 5.74 -16.13 -6.95
C VAL A 115 4.97 -15.44 -5.83
N GLU A 116 5.24 -15.84 -4.60
CA GLU A 116 4.75 -15.19 -3.39
C GLU A 116 5.93 -14.56 -2.65
N ARG A 117 6.15 -13.27 -2.87
CA ARG A 117 7.20 -12.53 -2.18
C ARG A 117 6.75 -12.15 -0.78
N ARG A 118 7.73 -12.10 0.13
CA ARG A 118 7.54 -11.60 1.50
C ARG A 118 8.53 -10.49 1.76
N SER A 119 8.10 -9.48 2.51
CA SER A 119 8.98 -8.41 2.93
C SER A 119 10.08 -8.99 3.84
N PRO A 120 11.35 -8.55 3.71
CA PRO A 120 12.42 -8.93 4.61
C PRO A 120 12.24 -8.39 6.04
N THR A 121 11.38 -7.39 6.24
CA THR A 121 11.05 -6.84 7.57
C THR A 121 9.71 -7.36 8.11
N LEU A 122 9.08 -8.33 7.46
CA LEU A 122 7.84 -8.94 7.95
C LEU A 122 8.10 -9.67 9.28
N GLY A 123 7.30 -9.37 10.30
CA GLY A 123 7.45 -9.89 11.65
C GLY A 123 8.64 -9.31 12.41
N GLN A 124 9.19 -8.17 11.97
CA GLN A 124 10.34 -7.58 12.63
C GLN A 124 10.01 -7.21 14.07
N GLU A 125 10.79 -7.76 15.01
CA GLU A 125 10.66 -7.46 16.42
C GLU A 125 11.07 -6.01 16.73
N PRO A 126 10.43 -5.36 17.71
CA PRO A 126 10.82 -4.02 18.15
C PRO A 126 12.28 -4.01 18.62
N PRO A 127 13.11 -3.03 18.22
CA PRO A 127 14.44 -2.89 18.77
C PRO A 127 14.39 -2.50 20.26
N PRO A 128 15.47 -2.70 21.04
CA PRO A 128 15.52 -2.28 22.44
C PRO A 128 15.13 -0.81 22.62
N GLY A 129 14.23 -0.54 23.56
CA GLY A 129 13.73 0.81 23.83
C GLY A 129 12.56 1.27 22.93
N ALA A 130 12.19 0.49 21.91
CA ALA A 130 10.98 0.73 21.16
C ALA A 130 9.72 0.41 21.97
N ILE A 131 8.66 1.16 21.68
CA ILE A 131 7.33 0.99 22.25
C ILE A 131 6.53 0.14 21.26
N ARG A 132 6.00 -0.99 21.71
CA ARG A 132 5.05 -1.78 20.94
C ARG A 132 3.70 -1.08 20.96
N LEU A 133 3.13 -0.83 19.79
CA LEU A 133 1.83 -0.17 19.67
C LEU A 133 0.75 -1.26 19.62
N ASP A 134 0.36 -1.73 20.81
CA ASP A 134 -0.68 -2.74 21.01
C ASP A 134 -2.03 -2.10 21.41
N ALA A 135 -3.01 -2.93 21.81
CA ALA A 135 -4.35 -2.48 22.21
C ALA A 135 -4.39 -1.51 23.42
N ARG A 136 -3.28 -1.32 24.13
CA ARG A 136 -3.16 -0.31 25.19
C ARG A 136 -2.69 1.04 24.65
N GLU A 137 -1.94 1.02 23.56
CA GLU A 137 -1.36 2.21 22.93
C GLU A 137 -2.22 2.74 21.77
N LEU A 138 -3.11 1.92 21.18
CA LEU A 138 -3.96 2.26 20.04
C LEU A 138 -5.45 2.08 20.36
N SER A 139 -6.28 3.06 19.96
CA SER A 139 -7.73 3.09 20.25
C SER A 139 -8.60 2.12 19.42
N GLY A 140 -8.08 1.60 18.30
CA GLY A 140 -8.88 0.87 17.31
C GLY A 140 -9.31 -0.54 17.74
N GLU A 141 -10.16 -1.16 16.93
CA GLU A 141 -10.68 -2.51 17.18
C GLU A 141 -9.68 -3.58 16.76
N TRP A 142 -9.47 -4.57 17.62
CA TRP A 142 -8.59 -5.71 17.37
C TRP A 142 -9.41 -6.98 17.25
N ASP A 143 -9.13 -7.80 16.24
CA ASP A 143 -9.73 -9.12 16.13
C ASP A 143 -8.94 -10.20 16.90
N ASP A 144 -9.52 -11.40 16.98
CA ASP A 144 -8.92 -12.55 17.67
C ASP A 144 -7.59 -13.02 17.06
N ARG A 145 -7.22 -12.52 15.87
CA ARG A 145 -5.96 -12.80 15.18
C ARG A 145 -4.92 -11.70 15.42
N GLY A 146 -5.23 -10.71 16.26
CA GLY A 146 -4.35 -9.58 16.57
C GLY A 146 -4.21 -8.59 15.40
N ARG A 147 -5.20 -8.53 14.50
CA ARG A 147 -5.25 -7.53 13.44
C ARG A 147 -6.06 -6.32 13.93
N LEU A 148 -5.50 -5.14 13.73
CA LEU A 148 -6.11 -3.85 14.05
C LEU A 148 -6.87 -3.32 12.85
N ALA A 149 -8.15 -2.99 13.06
CA ALA A 149 -8.97 -2.27 12.09
C ALA A 149 -8.75 -0.75 12.18
N VAL A 150 -9.02 -0.05 11.09
CA VAL A 150 -9.08 1.41 11.04
C VAL A 150 -10.50 1.91 11.42
N PRO A 151 -10.63 3.13 11.96
CA PRO A 151 -9.56 4.06 12.32
C PRO A 151 -8.89 3.69 13.64
N ALA A 152 -7.60 4.02 13.77
CA ALA A 152 -6.88 3.86 15.04
C ALA A 152 -5.92 5.02 15.25
N VAL A 153 -5.81 5.50 16.48
CA VAL A 153 -4.88 6.58 16.85
C VAL A 153 -4.08 6.19 18.08
N THR A 154 -2.80 6.58 18.13
CA THR A 154 -1.97 6.33 19.31
C THR A 154 -2.40 7.23 20.46
N ALA A 155 -2.43 6.68 21.68
CA ALA A 155 -2.68 7.44 22.90
C ALA A 155 -1.57 8.46 23.20
N ARG A 156 -0.35 8.18 22.75
CA ARG A 156 0.84 9.01 22.92
C ARG A 156 1.12 9.84 21.67
N SER A 157 1.80 10.96 21.90
CA SER A 157 2.40 11.79 20.85
C SER A 157 3.90 11.54 20.73
N PHE A 158 4.44 11.71 19.52
CA PHE A 158 5.83 11.44 19.18
C PHE A 158 6.45 12.60 18.41
N GLY A 159 7.71 12.93 18.74
CA GLY A 159 8.54 13.88 18.00
C GLY A 159 9.21 13.17 16.82
N ASP A 160 10.53 13.06 16.86
CA ASP A 160 11.29 12.22 15.92
C ASP A 160 11.19 10.75 16.30
N PHE A 161 11.11 9.87 15.29
CA PHE A 161 11.00 8.43 15.53
C PHE A 161 11.40 7.57 14.35
N ARG A 162 11.61 6.29 14.64
CA ARG A 162 11.51 5.19 13.68
C ARG A 162 10.21 4.43 13.93
N LEU A 163 9.44 4.13 12.90
CA LEU A 163 8.17 3.42 12.96
C LEU A 163 8.23 2.20 12.04
N HIS A 164 7.83 1.05 12.56
CA HIS A 164 7.53 -0.13 11.77
C HIS A 164 6.05 -0.45 11.91
N LEU A 165 5.45 -0.88 10.80
CA LEU A 165 4.11 -1.45 10.79
C LEU A 165 3.97 -2.45 9.65
N GLU A 166 3.04 -3.37 9.84
CA GLU A 166 2.55 -4.24 8.78
C GLU A 166 1.11 -3.87 8.46
N PHE A 167 0.78 -3.83 7.17
CA PHE A 167 -0.57 -3.59 6.70
C PHE A 167 -0.95 -4.60 5.62
N ARG A 168 -2.25 -4.77 5.42
CA ARG A 168 -2.78 -5.64 4.38
C ARG A 168 -4.04 -5.02 3.79
N THR A 169 -4.01 -4.79 2.49
CA THR A 169 -5.15 -4.29 1.73
C THR A 169 -6.11 -5.42 1.39
N PRO A 170 -7.42 -5.15 1.33
CA PRO A 170 -8.41 -6.12 0.89
C PRO A 170 -8.34 -6.37 -0.62
N PHE A 171 -8.86 -7.51 -1.07
CA PHE A 171 -9.05 -7.78 -2.49
C PHE A 171 -10.35 -7.15 -2.97
N MET A 172 -10.24 -6.13 -3.84
CA MET A 172 -11.37 -5.34 -4.35
C MET A 172 -11.25 -5.15 -5.87
N PRO A 173 -11.39 -6.23 -6.68
CA PRO A 173 -11.01 -6.22 -8.09
C PRO A 173 -11.89 -5.32 -8.97
N GLN A 174 -13.09 -4.94 -8.51
CA GLN A 174 -13.98 -4.01 -9.22
C GLN A 174 -13.82 -2.55 -8.78
N ALA A 175 -13.02 -2.29 -7.74
CA ALA A 175 -12.68 -0.94 -7.31
C ALA A 175 -11.44 -0.43 -8.05
N GLY A 176 -11.34 0.89 -8.21
CA GLY A 176 -10.22 1.54 -8.88
C GLY A 176 -9.81 2.84 -8.21
N GLY A 177 -8.60 3.31 -8.48
CA GLY A 177 -8.06 4.54 -7.92
C GLY A 177 -8.13 4.58 -6.39
N GLN A 178 -8.51 5.74 -5.84
CA GLN A 178 -8.59 5.99 -4.40
C GLN A 178 -9.69 5.22 -3.66
N LEU A 179 -10.47 4.39 -4.36
CA LEU A 179 -11.50 3.54 -3.75
C LEU A 179 -11.03 2.09 -3.55
N ARG A 180 -9.82 1.75 -3.98
CA ARG A 180 -9.29 0.38 -3.96
C ARG A 180 -8.35 0.18 -2.77
N GLY A 181 -8.90 -0.25 -1.63
CA GLY A 181 -8.09 -0.59 -0.45
C GLY A 181 -7.37 0.61 0.18
N ASN A 182 -8.04 1.77 0.23
CA ASN A 182 -7.47 3.04 0.70
C ASN A 182 -7.46 3.18 2.23
N SER A 183 -6.34 3.62 2.76
CA SER A 183 -6.10 4.04 4.14
C SER A 183 -4.87 4.97 4.13
N GLY A 184 -4.30 5.30 5.27
CA GLY A 184 -3.14 6.18 5.34
C GLY A 184 -2.49 6.13 6.72
N VAL A 185 -1.17 6.27 6.75
CA VAL A 185 -0.40 6.39 7.98
C VAL A 185 -0.03 7.85 8.16
N TYR A 186 -0.75 8.55 9.02
CA TYR A 186 -0.50 9.95 9.33
C TYR A 186 0.53 10.07 10.45
N LEU A 187 1.70 10.56 10.11
CA LEU A 187 2.79 10.91 11.02
C LEU A 187 2.43 12.22 11.73
N GLN A 188 2.44 12.21 13.06
CA GLN A 188 1.98 13.31 13.92
C GLN A 188 0.53 13.80 13.66
N ASN A 189 -0.30 12.97 13.03
CA ASN A 189 -1.61 13.36 12.48
C ASN A 189 -1.55 14.52 11.47
N ARG A 190 -0.43 14.66 10.76
CA ARG A 190 -0.15 15.78 9.83
C ARG A 190 0.24 15.32 8.44
N TYR A 191 1.12 14.31 8.37
CA TYR A 191 1.77 13.90 7.11
C TYR A 191 1.43 12.45 6.80
N GLU A 192 0.72 12.24 5.70
CA GLU A 192 0.19 10.95 5.27
C GLU A 192 1.21 10.24 4.38
N ILE A 193 1.68 9.09 4.85
CA ILE A 193 2.27 8.06 4.01
C ILE A 193 1.13 7.17 3.54
N GLN A 194 0.84 7.24 2.24
CA GLN A 194 -0.36 6.67 1.67
C GLN A 194 -0.40 5.14 1.77
N VAL A 195 -1.56 4.56 2.07
CA VAL A 195 -1.81 3.11 2.00
C VAL A 195 -2.91 2.86 0.99
N LEU A 196 -2.60 2.12 -0.08
CA LEU A 196 -3.55 1.86 -1.15
C LEU A 196 -3.25 0.51 -1.81
N ASP A 197 -4.25 -0.19 -2.33
CA ASP A 197 -3.97 -1.30 -3.26
C ASP A 197 -3.56 -0.71 -4.61
N SER A 198 -2.26 -0.43 -4.73
CA SER A 198 -1.62 0.06 -5.96
C SER A 198 -0.94 -1.07 -6.75
N PHE A 199 -1.27 -2.34 -6.50
CA PHE A 199 -0.62 -3.46 -7.19
C PHE A 199 -0.78 -3.37 -8.73
N GLY A 200 0.34 -3.40 -9.46
CA GLY A 200 0.40 -3.26 -10.92
C GLY A 200 0.23 -1.83 -11.46
N GLU A 201 0.01 -0.84 -10.59
CA GLU A 201 -0.11 0.56 -10.99
C GLU A 201 1.27 1.26 -11.02
N PRO A 202 1.46 2.32 -11.83
CA PRO A 202 2.68 3.13 -11.76
C PRO A 202 2.82 3.83 -10.40
N ALA A 203 4.05 4.20 -10.04
CA ALA A 203 4.26 5.10 -8.91
C ALA A 203 3.56 6.45 -9.17
N ALA A 204 2.82 6.95 -8.19
CA ALA A 204 2.03 8.17 -8.29
C ALA A 204 2.02 8.92 -6.96
N GLU A 205 1.77 10.23 -6.98
CA GLU A 205 1.76 11.09 -5.78
C GLU A 205 0.60 10.78 -4.83
N ASN A 206 -0.41 10.03 -5.28
CA ASN A 206 -1.52 9.54 -4.46
C ASN A 206 -1.58 8.00 -4.41
N GLY A 207 -0.53 7.31 -4.87
CA GLY A 207 -0.40 5.85 -4.80
C GLY A 207 0.20 5.36 -3.49
N CYS A 208 0.22 4.05 -3.26
CA CYS A 208 0.75 3.46 -2.04
C CYS A 208 2.21 3.87 -1.81
N GLY A 209 2.50 4.38 -0.62
CA GLY A 209 3.83 4.81 -0.19
C GLY A 209 4.17 6.24 -0.58
N ALA A 210 3.29 6.95 -1.28
CA ALA A 210 3.48 8.37 -1.55
C ALA A 210 3.42 9.20 -0.26
N ILE A 211 4.15 10.31 -0.25
CA ILE A 211 3.85 11.44 0.62
C ILE A 211 2.66 12.13 -0.05
N TYR A 212 1.47 11.93 0.51
CA TYR A 212 0.22 12.08 -0.24
C TYR A 212 0.07 13.45 -0.93
N SER A 213 -0.16 13.42 -2.24
CA SER A 213 -0.29 14.57 -3.15
C SER A 213 0.93 15.51 -3.22
N GLN A 214 2.09 15.11 -2.69
CA GLN A 214 3.32 15.91 -2.74
C GLN A 214 4.48 15.18 -3.42
N ARG A 215 4.62 13.87 -3.18
CA ARG A 215 5.77 13.11 -3.72
C ARG A 215 5.42 11.65 -3.98
N ALA A 216 5.53 11.23 -5.24
CA ALA A 216 5.47 9.84 -5.63
C ALA A 216 6.69 9.07 -5.08
N PRO A 217 6.53 7.80 -4.67
CA PRO A 217 7.68 6.95 -4.37
C PRO A 217 8.55 6.76 -5.62
N VAL A 218 9.85 6.55 -5.46
CA VAL A 218 10.73 6.27 -6.63
C VAL A 218 10.38 4.97 -7.34
N LEU A 219 9.67 4.07 -6.66
CA LEU A 219 9.16 2.81 -7.19
C LEU A 219 7.89 2.41 -6.44
N ASN A 220 6.89 1.91 -7.18
CA ASN A 220 5.78 1.21 -6.55
C ASN A 220 6.22 -0.21 -6.16
N ALA A 221 6.42 -0.43 -4.86
CA ALA A 221 6.86 -1.71 -4.29
C ALA A 221 5.69 -2.55 -3.73
N SER A 222 4.46 -2.26 -4.12
CA SER A 222 3.27 -2.95 -3.61
C SER A 222 3.23 -4.42 -4.05
N PHE A 223 3.00 -5.32 -3.11
CA PHE A 223 2.59 -6.70 -3.36
C PHE A 223 1.09 -6.78 -3.68
N PRO A 224 0.59 -7.92 -4.23
CA PRO A 224 -0.83 -8.12 -4.47
C PRO A 224 -1.66 -7.96 -3.18
N PRO A 225 -2.93 -7.51 -3.26
CA PRO A 225 -3.80 -7.42 -2.08
C PRO A 225 -3.93 -8.78 -1.39
N LEU A 226 -4.29 -8.76 -0.10
CA LEU A 226 -4.25 -9.90 0.81
C LEU A 226 -2.84 -10.43 1.15
N SER A 227 -1.79 -9.84 0.60
CA SER A 227 -0.41 -10.01 1.09
C SER A 227 -0.11 -9.01 2.20
N TRP A 228 0.61 -9.44 3.24
CA TRP A 228 1.13 -8.51 4.23
C TRP A 228 2.27 -7.69 3.64
N GLN A 229 2.20 -6.38 3.85
CA GLN A 229 3.17 -5.39 3.42
C GLN A 229 3.79 -4.73 4.64
N THR A 230 5.02 -4.22 4.51
CA THR A 230 5.69 -3.51 5.60
C THR A 230 6.03 -2.09 5.21
N TYR A 231 5.86 -1.18 6.17
CA TYR A 231 6.53 0.11 6.16
C TYR A 231 7.54 0.19 7.29
N ASP A 232 8.76 0.60 6.92
CA ASP A 232 9.80 1.03 7.84
C ASP A 232 10.06 2.52 7.57
N ILE A 233 9.67 3.37 8.52
CA ILE A 233 9.64 4.82 8.39
C ILE A 233 10.64 5.43 9.37
N GLU A 234 11.45 6.36 8.89
CA GLU A 234 12.26 7.25 9.72
C GLU A 234 11.70 8.65 9.53
N PHE A 235 11.27 9.28 10.62
CA PHE A 235 10.60 10.56 10.59
C PHE A 235 11.32 11.55 11.50
N GLN A 236 11.58 12.73 10.93
CA GLN A 236 12.06 13.91 11.64
C GLN A 236 10.96 14.96 11.58
N ALA A 237 10.47 15.41 12.74
CA ALA A 237 9.43 16.42 12.83
C ALA A 237 9.90 17.79 12.31
N ALA A 238 8.96 18.62 11.84
CA ALA A 238 9.26 20.00 11.53
C ALA A 238 9.82 20.73 12.77
N ARG A 239 10.76 21.64 12.56
CA ARG A 239 11.37 22.44 13.64
C ARG A 239 10.81 23.85 13.64
N PHE A 240 10.74 24.44 14.83
CA PHE A 240 10.17 25.75 15.06
C PHE A 240 11.06 26.59 15.98
N ASP A 241 11.01 27.91 15.84
CA ASP A 241 11.63 28.82 16.80
C ASP A 241 10.73 29.06 18.02
N ALA A 242 11.25 29.79 19.01
CA ALA A 242 10.51 30.13 20.23
C ALA A 242 9.26 31.01 20.00
N LYS A 243 9.10 31.58 18.80
CA LYS A 243 7.93 32.37 18.40
C LYS A 243 6.90 31.52 17.63
N GLY A 244 7.18 30.24 17.42
CA GLY A 244 6.33 29.32 16.68
C GLY A 244 6.49 29.42 15.16
N ALA A 245 7.52 30.10 14.65
CA ALA A 245 7.80 30.12 13.21
C ALA A 245 8.58 28.87 12.80
N ARG A 246 8.17 28.20 11.72
CA ARG A 246 8.85 27.02 11.19
C ARG A 246 10.27 27.38 10.73
N THR A 247 11.27 26.68 11.22
CA THR A 247 12.70 26.85 10.89
C THR A 247 13.24 25.74 10.00
N ALA A 248 12.64 24.54 10.03
CA ALA A 248 12.94 23.45 9.11
C ALA A 248 11.68 22.59 8.84
N PRO A 249 11.49 22.08 7.60
CA PRO A 249 10.38 21.19 7.30
C PRO A 249 10.56 19.81 7.94
N ALA A 250 9.47 19.07 8.08
CA ALA A 250 9.54 17.65 8.44
C ALA A 250 10.24 16.86 7.33
N ARG A 251 10.93 15.78 7.68
CA ARG A 251 11.61 14.88 6.74
C ARG A 251 11.22 13.43 6.97
N VAL A 252 11.15 12.66 5.89
CA VAL A 252 10.83 11.24 5.96
C VAL A 252 11.66 10.39 5.01
N SER A 253 12.14 9.26 5.53
CA SER A 253 12.63 8.13 4.74
C SER A 253 11.64 6.97 4.91
N VAL A 254 11.32 6.29 3.82
CA VAL A 254 10.37 5.17 3.85
C VAL A 254 10.95 4.00 3.07
N ARG A 255 10.91 2.81 3.68
CA ARG A 255 11.02 1.54 2.97
C ARG A 255 9.67 0.86 2.91
N HIS A 256 9.29 0.41 1.72
CA HIS A 256 8.11 -0.40 1.48
C HIS A 256 8.56 -1.79 1.06
N ASN A 257 8.24 -2.80 1.86
CA ASN A 257 8.67 -4.18 1.63
C ASN A 257 10.21 -4.31 1.51
N GLY A 258 10.95 -3.55 2.32
CA GLY A 258 12.42 -3.47 2.30
C GLY A 258 13.02 -2.56 1.21
N VAL A 259 12.25 -2.21 0.18
CA VAL A 259 12.67 -1.31 -0.91
C VAL A 259 12.61 0.14 -0.43
N ARG A 260 13.71 0.89 -0.51
CA ARG A 260 13.71 2.32 -0.17
C ARG A 260 12.97 3.11 -1.26
N ILE A 261 11.83 3.69 -0.88
CA ILE A 261 10.93 4.43 -1.77
C ILE A 261 11.00 5.95 -1.58
N HIS A 262 11.44 6.39 -0.40
CA HIS A 262 11.79 7.79 -0.08
C HIS A 262 13.08 7.81 0.74
N ASP A 263 13.92 8.82 0.53
CA ASP A 263 15.20 9.00 1.22
C ASP A 263 15.34 10.46 1.69
N ALA A 264 15.16 10.69 3.00
CA ALA A 264 15.25 11.99 3.67
C ALA A 264 14.48 13.13 2.98
N VAL A 265 13.30 12.84 2.43
CA VAL A 265 12.48 13.77 1.66
C VAL A 265 11.83 14.79 2.58
N GLU A 266 11.96 16.08 2.27
CA GLU A 266 11.23 17.15 2.96
C GLU A 266 9.75 17.10 2.60
N ILE A 267 8.89 17.32 3.59
CA ILE A 267 7.44 17.37 3.42
C ILE A 267 7.00 18.84 3.44
N ASP A 268 6.30 19.27 2.38
CA ASP A 268 5.86 20.65 2.21
C ASP A 268 4.54 20.91 2.94
N GLY A 269 4.58 20.82 4.26
CA GLY A 269 3.41 21.01 5.13
C GLY A 269 2.46 19.80 5.18
N PRO A 270 1.32 19.94 5.87
CA PRO A 270 0.38 18.84 6.08
C PRO A 270 -0.22 18.34 4.77
N THR A 271 -0.56 17.05 4.73
CA THR A 271 -1.13 16.39 3.54
C THR A 271 -2.56 15.93 3.81
N GLY A 272 -3.39 15.84 2.76
CA GLY A 272 -4.71 15.22 2.87
C GLY A 272 -5.58 15.88 3.93
N ARG A 273 -6.02 15.11 4.94
CA ARG A 273 -6.79 15.60 6.09
C ARG A 273 -5.94 15.91 7.33
N GLY A 274 -4.63 16.05 7.15
CA GLY A 274 -3.69 16.30 8.24
C GLY A 274 -3.93 17.64 8.93
N GLU A 275 -3.66 17.66 10.24
CA GLU A 275 -3.73 18.86 11.05
C GLU A 275 -2.61 19.85 10.69
N ALA A 276 -2.77 21.11 11.09
CA ALA A 276 -1.73 22.11 10.95
C ALA A 276 -0.43 21.71 11.68
N GLU A 277 0.72 22.14 11.13
CA GLU A 277 2.00 21.93 11.82
C GLU A 277 2.07 22.78 13.10
N THR A 278 2.60 22.20 14.17
CA THR A 278 2.88 22.90 15.43
C THR A 278 4.21 22.38 15.99
N PRO A 279 4.88 23.10 16.90
CA PRO A 279 6.10 22.62 17.55
C PRO A 279 5.88 21.35 18.38
N GLU A 280 4.64 21.04 18.77
CA GLU A 280 4.37 19.91 19.65
C GLU A 280 4.38 18.58 18.90
N PRO A 281 4.89 17.51 19.55
CA PRO A 281 4.68 16.12 19.14
C PRO A 281 3.21 15.79 18.82
N GLY A 282 2.99 14.88 17.88
CA GLY A 282 1.64 14.43 17.50
C GLY A 282 1.49 12.90 17.50
N PRO A 283 0.27 12.37 17.50
CA PRO A 283 0.02 10.92 17.48
C PRO A 283 0.23 10.33 16.07
N ILE A 284 0.28 9.01 15.98
CA ILE A 284 0.13 8.30 14.71
C ILE A 284 -1.36 8.02 14.50
N LEU A 285 -1.90 8.39 13.35
CA LEU A 285 -3.27 8.06 12.94
C LEU A 285 -3.25 7.08 11.76
N LEU A 286 -4.01 6.00 11.87
CA LEU A 286 -4.34 5.08 10.80
C LEU A 286 -5.73 5.43 10.26
N GLN A 287 -5.79 5.91 9.03
CA GLN A 287 -6.99 6.51 8.44
C GLN A 287 -8.05 5.46 8.09
N ASP A 288 -9.30 5.74 8.43
CA ASP A 288 -10.44 5.06 7.82
C ASP A 288 -10.89 5.80 6.56
N HIS A 289 -10.91 5.08 5.45
CA HIS A 289 -11.44 5.54 4.17
C HIS A 289 -12.46 4.55 3.61
N TRP A 290 -13.24 3.91 4.48
CA TRP A 290 -14.31 2.95 4.17
C TRP A 290 -13.84 1.67 3.48
N ASN A 291 -12.55 1.37 3.58
CA ASN A 291 -11.96 0.14 3.07
C ASN A 291 -11.43 -0.69 4.24
N PRO A 292 -11.65 -2.03 4.25
CA PRO A 292 -11.22 -2.89 5.35
C PRO A 292 -9.71 -3.21 5.29
N VAL A 293 -8.87 -2.17 5.30
CA VAL A 293 -7.42 -2.31 5.51
C VAL A 293 -7.17 -2.67 6.97
N VAL A 294 -6.28 -3.63 7.19
CA VAL A 294 -5.91 -4.08 8.54
C VAL A 294 -4.43 -3.94 8.78
N TYR A 295 -4.07 -3.70 10.04
CA TYR A 295 -2.70 -3.50 10.49
C TYR A 295 -2.30 -4.53 11.54
N ARG A 296 -1.00 -4.79 11.68
CA ARG A 296 -0.44 -5.55 12.81
C ARG A 296 1.04 -5.22 12.99
N ASN A 297 1.63 -5.78 14.05
CA ASN A 297 3.05 -5.67 14.37
C ASN A 297 3.56 -4.22 14.23
N LEU A 298 3.00 -3.32 15.04
CA LEU A 298 3.37 -1.92 15.03
C LEU A 298 4.31 -1.65 16.20
N TRP A 299 5.41 -0.95 15.94
CA TRP A 299 6.28 -0.44 16.99
C TRP A 299 6.92 0.87 16.58
N ILE A 300 7.21 1.70 17.58
CA ILE A 300 7.81 3.01 17.39
C ILE A 300 8.99 3.18 18.35
N ALA A 301 10.13 3.61 17.81
CA ALA A 301 11.34 3.91 18.56
C ALA A 301 11.59 5.42 18.51
N PRO A 302 11.23 6.17 19.57
CA PRO A 302 11.53 7.60 19.66
C PRO A 302 13.02 7.86 19.43
N GLN A 303 13.33 8.91 18.67
CA GLN A 303 14.71 9.35 18.45
C GLN A 303 14.97 10.63 19.25
N PRO A 304 16.22 10.87 19.70
CA PRO A 304 16.62 12.18 20.19
C PRO A 304 16.45 13.25 19.10
N GLU A 305 16.05 14.46 19.50
CA GLU A 305 15.89 15.61 18.60
C GLU A 305 17.19 16.23 18.08
#